data_AF-A0A933XBM1-F1
#
_entry.id   AF-A0A933XBM1-F1
#
_cell.length_a   1.000
_cell.length_b   1.000
_cell.length_c   1.000
_cell.angle_alpha   90.00
_cell.angle_beta   90.00
_cell.angle_gamma   90.00
#
_symmetry.space_group_name_H-M   'P 1'
#
loop_
_entity.id
_entity.type
_entity.pdbx_description
1 polymer ?
#
loop_
_entity_poly.entity_id
_entity_poly.type
_entity_poly.pdbx_seq_one_letter_code
_entity_poly.pdbx_strand_id
1 'polypeptide(L)'
;MKIILLFLTLTAYSVSEAGSCDTAFTAGLFESVKSKVYIKYGCDENGYLNDGNFTLTIDGITIKDSCVDAYDGMESMVLDVDKNDKYKEIAVLYYFSINTSYQIYRFDGKKIISLGVVYSNEQPVLPGDGTVKATGWMGFWSYDFEFVLNKNKMKFEPVYKDEYPVKFYEGFDGEIIVKESFSTFKERDKNSAVVTKFKKGDKIQFIKAYVKVKCDDVDYNDPCFWYLIKDKDGKKGWLQLRDFQEKVDGIPWAG
;
A
#
# COMPACT_ATOMS: atom_id res chain seq x y z
N MET A 1 -2.49 -69.77 31.38
CA MET A 1 -2.08 -68.98 30.20
C MET A 1 -2.76 -67.62 30.29
N LYS A 2 -2.04 -66.56 30.70
CA LYS A 2 -2.60 -65.21 30.87
C LYS A 2 -2.47 -64.46 29.54
N ILE A 3 -3.60 -64.08 28.94
CA ILE A 3 -3.64 -63.21 27.77
C ILE A 3 -3.51 -61.77 28.29
N ILE A 4 -2.40 -61.12 27.96
CA ILE A 4 -2.18 -59.69 28.19
C ILE A 4 -2.85 -58.97 27.02
N LEU A 5 -3.93 -58.24 27.30
CA LEU A 5 -4.58 -57.36 26.34
C LEU A 5 -3.81 -56.02 26.33
N LEU A 6 -3.03 -55.78 25.29
CA LEU A 6 -2.32 -54.53 25.09
C LEU A 6 -3.30 -53.54 24.42
N PHE A 7 -3.79 -52.55 25.18
CA PHE A 7 -4.57 -51.45 24.63
C PHE A 7 -3.61 -50.46 23.95
N LEU A 8 -3.64 -50.42 22.62
CA LEU A 8 -2.97 -49.40 21.81
C LEU A 8 -3.90 -48.18 21.74
N THR A 9 -3.64 -47.15 22.53
CA THR A 9 -4.33 -45.86 22.40
C THR A 9 -3.72 -45.09 21.23
N LEU A 10 -4.39 -45.11 20.08
CA LEU A 10 -4.10 -44.21 18.96
C LEU A 10 -4.59 -42.81 19.36
N THR A 11 -3.68 -41.90 19.68
CA THR A 11 -3.99 -40.46 19.76
C THR A 11 -4.07 -39.92 18.34
N ALA A 12 -5.30 -39.85 17.80
CA ALA A 12 -5.56 -39.10 16.59
C ALA A 12 -5.42 -37.61 16.92
N TYR A 13 -4.31 -37.00 16.49
CA TYR A 13 -4.23 -35.55 16.40
C TYR A 13 -5.16 -35.13 15.26
N SER A 14 -6.28 -34.49 15.60
CA SER A 14 -7.06 -33.74 14.63
C SER A 14 -6.19 -32.60 14.14
N VAL A 15 -5.63 -32.74 12.93
CA VAL A 15 -5.12 -31.60 12.19
C VAL A 15 -6.35 -30.75 11.89
N SER A 16 -6.42 -29.53 12.44
CA SER A 16 -7.45 -28.59 12.05
C SER A 16 -7.32 -28.38 10.54
N GLU A 17 -8.32 -28.81 9.77
CA GLU A 17 -8.33 -28.53 8.34
C GLU A 17 -8.39 -27.01 8.17
N ALA A 18 -7.29 -26.42 7.68
CA ALA A 18 -7.33 -25.06 7.18
C ALA A 18 -8.45 -24.96 6.12
N GLY A 19 -9.35 -24.00 6.28
CA GLY A 19 -10.39 -23.73 5.29
C GLY A 19 -9.77 -23.30 3.96
N SER A 20 -10.42 -23.61 2.84
CA SER A 20 -10.09 -23.01 1.55
C SER A 20 -11.03 -21.86 1.26
N CYS A 21 -10.47 -20.68 1.05
CA CYS A 21 -11.21 -19.53 0.55
C CYS A 21 -10.87 -19.42 -0.95
N ASP A 22 -11.64 -20.12 -1.78
CA ASP A 22 -11.37 -20.18 -3.21
C ASP A 22 -12.27 -19.22 -3.99
N THR A 23 -11.70 -18.51 -4.96
CA THR A 23 -12.47 -17.68 -5.90
C THR A 23 -12.40 -18.27 -7.31
N ALA A 24 -13.55 -18.49 -7.94
CA ALA A 24 -13.64 -18.99 -9.31
C ALA A 24 -14.59 -18.12 -10.14
N PHE A 25 -14.14 -17.69 -11.32
CA PHE A 25 -14.96 -16.90 -12.24
C PHE A 25 -14.50 -17.05 -13.69
N THR A 26 -15.19 -16.36 -14.60
CA THR A 26 -14.83 -16.30 -16.02
C THR A 26 -14.74 -14.85 -16.47
N ALA A 27 -13.70 -14.50 -17.21
CA ALA A 27 -13.45 -13.14 -17.68
C ALA A 27 -12.85 -13.11 -19.08
N GLY A 28 -13.12 -12.04 -19.85
CA GLY A 28 -12.49 -11.81 -21.15
C GLY A 28 -11.12 -11.14 -20.97
N LEU A 29 -10.07 -11.94 -20.76
CA LEU A 29 -8.73 -11.42 -20.42
C LEU A 29 -7.86 -11.11 -21.63
N PHE A 30 -8.11 -11.79 -22.75
CA PHE A 30 -7.34 -11.66 -23.96
C PHE A 30 -8.25 -11.84 -25.19
N GLU A 31 -8.23 -10.88 -26.11
CA GLU A 31 -8.97 -10.94 -27.39
C GLU A 31 -10.47 -11.24 -27.25
N SER A 32 -11.08 -10.82 -26.13
CA SER A 32 -12.49 -11.10 -25.77
C SER A 32 -12.85 -12.59 -25.59
N VAL A 33 -11.88 -13.49 -25.59
CA VAL A 33 -12.10 -14.91 -25.27
C VAL A 33 -12.29 -15.04 -23.76
N LYS A 34 -13.34 -15.75 -23.36
CA LYS A 34 -13.64 -16.03 -21.96
C LYS A 34 -12.65 -17.05 -21.39
N SER A 35 -11.80 -16.60 -20.48
CA SER A 35 -10.88 -17.43 -19.71
C SER A 35 -11.48 -17.81 -18.36
N LYS A 36 -11.24 -19.05 -17.93
CA LYS A 36 -11.57 -19.52 -16.57
C LYS A 36 -10.47 -19.11 -15.62
N VAL A 37 -10.84 -18.39 -14.57
CA VAL A 37 -9.92 -17.92 -13.53
C VAL A 37 -10.26 -18.63 -12.23
N TYR A 38 -9.22 -19.15 -11.58
CA TYR A 38 -9.32 -19.78 -10.26
C TYR A 38 -8.18 -19.29 -9.38
N ILE A 39 -8.52 -18.82 -8.19
CA ILE A 39 -7.58 -18.33 -7.19
C ILE A 39 -7.81 -19.13 -5.92
N LYS A 40 -6.75 -19.74 -5.43
CA LYS A 40 -6.76 -20.59 -4.24
C LYS A 40 -5.81 -20.04 -3.19
N TYR A 41 -6.30 -19.86 -1.97
CA TYR A 41 -5.51 -19.46 -0.80
C TYR A 41 -6.04 -20.14 0.46
N GLY A 42 -5.17 -20.28 1.46
CA GLY A 42 -5.53 -20.86 2.75
C GLY A 42 -6.06 -19.80 3.70
N CYS A 43 -7.18 -20.10 4.37
CA CYS A 43 -7.74 -19.26 5.41
C CYS A 43 -8.09 -20.06 6.67
N ASP A 44 -8.23 -19.37 7.80
CA ASP A 44 -8.79 -19.95 9.02
C ASP A 44 -10.33 -19.98 8.98
N GLU A 45 -10.96 -20.49 10.04
CA GLU A 45 -12.42 -20.57 10.15
C GLU A 45 -13.14 -19.22 10.13
N ASN A 46 -12.42 -18.13 10.39
CA ASN A 46 -12.94 -16.77 10.39
C ASN A 46 -12.65 -16.03 9.06
N GLY A 47 -11.97 -16.69 8.11
CA GLY A 47 -11.62 -16.12 6.81
C GLY A 47 -10.28 -15.37 6.78
N TYR A 48 -9.51 -15.35 7.88
CA TYR A 48 -8.19 -14.74 7.91
C TYR A 48 -7.17 -15.56 7.14
N LEU A 49 -6.19 -14.90 6.51
CA LEU A 49 -5.18 -15.57 5.71
C LEU A 49 -4.17 -16.32 6.61
N ASN A 50 -3.80 -17.54 6.21
CA ASN A 50 -2.82 -18.33 6.97
C ASN A 50 -1.39 -17.82 6.80
N ASP A 51 -1.01 -17.42 5.58
CA ASP A 51 0.37 -17.05 5.23
C ASP A 51 0.49 -16.09 4.03
N GLY A 52 -0.64 -15.58 3.52
CA GLY A 52 -0.68 -14.71 2.34
C GLY A 52 -0.28 -15.37 1.02
N ASN A 53 -0.05 -16.69 1.00
CA ASN A 53 0.26 -17.42 -0.22
C ASN A 53 -1.00 -17.73 -1.02
N PHE A 54 -0.89 -17.66 -2.35
CA PHE A 54 -1.97 -18.06 -3.23
C PHE A 54 -1.48 -18.71 -4.53
N THR A 55 -2.41 -19.38 -5.19
CA THR A 55 -2.22 -19.98 -6.51
C THR A 55 -3.24 -19.37 -7.46
N LEU A 56 -2.77 -18.70 -8.52
CA LEU A 56 -3.61 -18.18 -9.60
C LEU A 56 -3.52 -19.13 -10.79
N THR A 57 -4.67 -19.59 -11.27
CA THR A 57 -4.81 -20.43 -12.46
C THR A 57 -5.72 -19.76 -13.48
N ILE A 58 -5.24 -19.61 -14.72
CA ILE A 58 -6.00 -19.07 -15.87
C ILE A 58 -5.90 -20.06 -17.02
N ASP A 59 -7.04 -20.62 -17.44
CA ASP A 59 -7.12 -21.63 -18.51
C ASP A 59 -6.12 -22.80 -18.36
N GLY A 60 -5.90 -23.24 -17.12
CA GLY A 60 -4.99 -24.33 -16.77
C GLY A 60 -3.51 -23.93 -16.66
N ILE A 61 -3.15 -22.67 -16.96
CA ILE A 61 -1.83 -22.11 -16.68
C ILE A 61 -1.83 -21.64 -15.23
N THR A 62 -0.84 -22.07 -14.44
CA THR A 62 -0.79 -21.82 -13.00
C THR A 62 0.49 -21.09 -12.61
N ILE A 63 0.35 -20.11 -11.72
CA ILE A 63 1.46 -19.52 -10.96
C ILE A 63 1.19 -19.63 -9.46
N LYS A 64 2.26 -19.59 -8.67
CA LYS A 64 2.21 -19.41 -7.22
C LYS A 64 2.84 -18.07 -6.89
N ASP A 65 2.21 -17.33 -6.01
CA ASP A 65 2.70 -16.04 -5.55
C ASP A 65 2.35 -15.84 -4.09
N SER A 66 2.91 -14.80 -3.48
CA SER A 66 2.67 -14.50 -2.07
C SER A 66 2.61 -13.01 -1.81
N CYS A 67 1.77 -12.67 -0.84
CA CYS A 67 1.66 -11.33 -0.30
C CYS A 67 2.12 -11.37 1.15
N VAL A 68 3.42 -11.14 1.36
CA VAL A 68 4.00 -11.07 2.70
C VAL A 68 3.24 -10.01 3.50
N ASP A 69 2.87 -10.35 4.74
CA ASP A 69 2.14 -9.50 5.69
C ASP A 69 0.63 -9.28 5.43
N ALA A 70 0.01 -10.02 4.51
CA ALA A 70 -1.45 -9.99 4.34
C ALA A 70 -2.17 -10.71 5.50
N TYR A 71 -3.06 -10.02 6.23
CA TYR A 71 -3.73 -10.56 7.43
C TYR A 71 -5.23 -10.78 7.26
N ASP A 72 -5.96 -9.81 6.69
CA ASP A 72 -7.43 -9.77 6.86
C ASP A 72 -8.19 -10.66 5.86
N GLY A 73 -7.70 -10.75 4.62
CA GLY A 73 -8.41 -11.48 3.57
C GLY A 73 -7.86 -11.18 2.18
N MET A 74 -8.32 -11.96 1.21
CA MET A 74 -7.93 -11.84 -0.19
C MET A 74 -9.17 -11.77 -1.08
N GLU A 75 -9.13 -10.87 -2.06
CA GLU A 75 -10.18 -10.71 -3.07
C GLU A 75 -9.56 -10.71 -4.46
N SER A 76 -10.40 -10.79 -5.48
CA SER A 76 -9.93 -10.62 -6.85
C SER A 76 -10.91 -9.86 -7.73
N MET A 77 -10.37 -9.12 -8.68
CA MET A 77 -11.16 -8.38 -9.64
C MET A 77 -10.50 -8.32 -11.01
N VAL A 78 -11.31 -8.08 -12.03
CA VAL A 78 -10.85 -7.81 -13.39
C VAL A 78 -10.65 -6.32 -13.56
N LEU A 79 -9.48 -5.91 -14.03
CA LEU A 79 -9.12 -4.53 -14.33
C LEU A 79 -8.96 -4.36 -15.85
N ASP A 80 -9.21 -3.16 -16.34
CA ASP A 80 -8.91 -2.76 -17.72
C ASP A 80 -8.03 -1.51 -17.64
N VAL A 81 -6.72 -1.75 -17.51
CA VAL A 81 -5.74 -0.70 -17.22
C VAL A 81 -5.48 0.17 -18.46
N ASP A 82 -5.48 -0.43 -19.65
CA ASP A 82 -5.33 0.26 -20.92
C ASP A 82 -6.38 -0.22 -21.92
N LYS A 83 -7.43 0.59 -22.08
CA LYS A 83 -8.58 0.30 -22.94
C LYS A 83 -8.24 0.29 -24.43
N ASN A 84 -7.02 0.70 -24.79
CA ASN A 84 -6.53 0.73 -26.16
C ASN A 84 -5.72 -0.52 -26.51
N ASP A 85 -5.52 -1.44 -25.56
CA ASP A 85 -4.94 -2.75 -25.83
C ASP A 85 -6.02 -3.86 -25.82
N LYS A 86 -5.59 -5.11 -25.99
CA LYS A 86 -6.48 -6.27 -26.08
C LYS A 86 -6.55 -7.09 -24.79
N TYR A 87 -5.98 -6.56 -23.72
CA TYR A 87 -5.81 -7.23 -22.45
C TYR A 87 -6.77 -6.66 -21.42
N LYS A 88 -7.19 -7.54 -20.51
CA LYS A 88 -7.68 -7.15 -19.20
C LYS A 88 -6.83 -7.84 -18.16
N GLU A 89 -6.56 -7.15 -17.08
CA GLU A 89 -5.73 -7.63 -15.99
C GLU A 89 -6.59 -8.30 -14.91
N ILE A 90 -5.96 -9.18 -14.13
CA ILE A 90 -6.49 -9.65 -12.86
C ILE A 90 -5.72 -8.98 -11.74
N ALA A 91 -6.41 -8.34 -10.81
CA ALA A 91 -5.84 -7.94 -9.54
C ALA A 91 -6.22 -8.96 -8.47
N VAL A 92 -5.23 -9.39 -7.71
CA VAL A 92 -5.42 -10.08 -6.42
C VAL A 92 -5.18 -9.04 -5.34
N LEU A 93 -6.21 -8.81 -4.54
CA LEU A 93 -6.26 -7.79 -3.50
C LEU A 93 -5.94 -8.42 -2.17
N TYR A 94 -5.23 -7.68 -1.35
CA TYR A 94 -4.99 -8.04 0.03
C TYR A 94 -5.05 -6.77 0.88
N TYR A 95 -5.75 -6.92 2.00
CA TYR A 95 -6.03 -5.84 2.92
C TYR A 95 -4.98 -5.83 4.03
N PHE A 96 -4.39 -4.67 4.23
CA PHE A 96 -3.63 -4.33 5.43
C PHE A 96 -4.46 -3.39 6.29
N SER A 97 -4.08 -3.25 7.56
CA SER A 97 -4.71 -2.32 8.49
C SER A 97 -4.72 -0.86 8.01
N ILE A 98 -3.83 -0.48 7.09
CA ILE A 98 -3.63 0.91 6.65
C ILE A 98 -3.73 1.14 5.13
N ASN A 99 -3.66 0.10 4.31
CA ASN A 99 -3.77 0.21 2.85
C ASN A 99 -4.25 -1.09 2.21
N THR A 100 -4.65 -1.01 0.95
CA THR A 100 -4.91 -2.16 0.10
C THR A 100 -3.81 -2.25 -0.95
N SER A 101 -3.30 -3.46 -1.12
CA SER A 101 -2.37 -3.74 -2.20
C SER A 101 -3.04 -4.59 -3.27
N TYR A 102 -2.68 -4.29 -4.51
CA TYR A 102 -3.23 -4.85 -5.73
C TYR A 102 -2.07 -5.50 -6.46
N GLN A 103 -1.92 -6.81 -6.32
CA GLN A 103 -0.96 -7.59 -7.09
C GLN A 103 -1.59 -7.87 -8.46
N ILE A 104 -1.06 -7.26 -9.51
CA ILE A 104 -1.69 -7.23 -10.83
C ILE A 104 -1.01 -8.21 -11.78
N TYR A 105 -1.83 -8.95 -12.53
CA TYR A 105 -1.40 -9.93 -13.52
C TYR A 105 -2.05 -9.69 -14.88
N ARG A 106 -1.30 -10.01 -15.93
CA ARG A 106 -1.80 -10.07 -17.31
C ARG A 106 -1.69 -11.48 -17.85
N PHE A 107 -2.70 -11.92 -18.59
CA PHE A 107 -2.68 -13.18 -19.32
C PHE A 107 -2.60 -12.90 -20.83
N ASP A 108 -1.65 -13.53 -21.53
CA ASP A 108 -1.45 -13.33 -22.98
C ASP A 108 -2.00 -14.47 -23.86
N GLY A 109 -2.81 -15.36 -23.27
CA GLY A 109 -3.29 -16.58 -23.91
C GLY A 109 -2.36 -17.78 -23.73
N LYS A 110 -1.13 -17.58 -23.23
CA LYS A 110 -0.13 -18.65 -23.04
C LYS A 110 0.53 -18.63 -21.68
N LYS A 111 0.75 -17.46 -21.09
CA LYS A 111 1.40 -17.28 -19.79
C LYS A 111 0.73 -16.19 -18.97
N ILE A 112 0.88 -16.33 -17.65
CA ILE A 112 0.51 -15.31 -16.67
C ILE A 112 1.76 -14.48 -16.37
N ILE A 113 1.65 -13.16 -16.48
CA ILE A 113 2.73 -12.20 -16.31
C ILE A 113 2.38 -11.32 -15.12
N SER A 114 3.24 -11.30 -14.09
CA SER A 114 3.12 -10.35 -12.98
C SER A 114 3.51 -8.95 -13.46
N LEU A 115 2.60 -8.00 -13.33
CA LEU A 115 2.83 -6.58 -13.60
C LEU A 115 3.31 -5.82 -12.36
N GLY A 116 3.41 -6.50 -11.21
CA GLY A 116 3.82 -5.92 -9.94
C GLY A 116 2.65 -5.48 -9.05
N VAL A 117 3.00 -4.76 -7.99
CA VAL A 117 2.07 -4.31 -6.95
C VAL A 117 1.75 -2.83 -7.14
N VAL A 118 0.47 -2.49 -7.11
CA VAL A 118 -0.03 -1.14 -6.87
C VAL A 118 -0.56 -1.09 -5.44
N TYR A 119 -0.17 -0.07 -4.67
CA TYR A 119 -0.69 0.14 -3.31
C TYR A 119 -1.53 1.41 -3.28
N SER A 120 -2.63 1.40 -2.52
CA SER A 120 -3.50 2.56 -2.34
C SER A 120 -4.32 2.40 -1.07
N ASN A 121 -4.59 3.49 -0.35
CA ASN A 121 -5.52 3.43 0.79
C ASN A 121 -6.98 3.45 0.37
N GLU A 122 -7.24 4.01 -0.81
CA GLU A 122 -8.56 4.07 -1.43
C GLU A 122 -8.57 3.19 -2.67
N GLN A 123 -9.76 2.86 -3.18
CA GLN A 123 -9.88 2.14 -4.44
C GLN A 123 -9.17 2.91 -5.57
N PRO A 124 -8.17 2.33 -6.26
CA PRO A 124 -7.46 3.00 -7.34
C PRO A 124 -8.40 3.37 -8.49
N VAL A 125 -8.13 4.51 -9.11
CA VAL A 125 -8.85 4.96 -10.30
C VAL A 125 -8.05 4.56 -11.54
N LEU A 126 -8.73 3.90 -12.48
CA LEU A 126 -8.18 3.44 -13.76
C LEU A 126 -8.74 4.27 -14.93
N PRO A 127 -8.00 5.26 -15.45
CA PRO A 127 -8.46 6.05 -16.58
C PRO A 127 -8.60 5.21 -17.86
N GLY A 128 -7.78 4.16 -18.01
CA GLY A 128 -7.75 3.30 -19.19
C GLY A 128 -6.68 3.69 -20.21
N ASP A 129 -5.64 4.40 -19.79
CA ASP A 129 -4.52 4.88 -20.61
C ASP A 129 -3.17 4.27 -20.19
N GLY A 130 -3.18 3.20 -19.39
CA GLY A 130 -1.99 2.61 -18.82
C GLY A 130 -1.57 3.21 -17.47
N THR A 131 -2.30 4.21 -16.95
CA THR A 131 -2.05 4.80 -15.63
C THR A 131 -2.98 4.23 -14.57
N VAL A 132 -2.52 4.25 -13.32
CA VAL A 132 -3.32 3.93 -12.14
C VAL A 132 -3.15 5.05 -11.13
N LYS A 133 -4.24 5.74 -10.77
CA LYS A 133 -4.22 6.79 -9.73
C LYS A 133 -4.47 6.15 -8.38
N ALA A 134 -3.63 6.47 -7.41
CA ALA A 134 -3.62 5.88 -6.09
C ALA A 134 -3.44 6.95 -5.00
N THR A 135 -3.77 6.58 -3.76
CA THR A 135 -3.65 7.45 -2.59
C THR A 135 -2.72 6.81 -1.56
N GLY A 136 -1.70 7.53 -1.09
CA GLY A 136 -0.76 7.08 -0.06
C GLY A 136 -1.10 7.64 1.32
N TRP A 137 -0.92 6.85 2.38
CA TRP A 137 -1.13 7.26 3.79
C TRP A 137 0.20 7.50 4.47
N MET A 138 0.33 8.63 5.16
CA MET A 138 1.57 9.05 5.82
C MET A 138 1.41 9.16 7.34
N GLY A 139 0.45 8.41 7.90
CA GLY A 139 0.18 8.34 9.33
C GLY A 139 -0.77 9.41 9.85
N PHE A 140 -0.82 10.60 9.26
CA PHE A 140 -1.74 11.67 9.69
C PHE A 140 -2.29 12.52 8.52
N TRP A 141 -1.85 12.21 7.31
CA TRP A 141 -2.24 12.89 6.08
C TRP A 141 -2.09 11.95 4.89
N SER A 142 -2.70 12.30 3.77
CA SER A 142 -2.65 11.53 2.52
C SER A 142 -2.18 12.34 1.32
N TYR A 143 -1.71 11.66 0.29
CA TYR A 143 -1.33 12.25 -0.99
C TYR A 143 -1.76 11.39 -2.17
N ASP A 144 -2.03 12.05 -3.29
CA ASP A 144 -2.28 11.36 -4.55
C ASP A 144 -0.98 11.15 -5.29
N PHE A 145 -0.81 9.95 -5.83
CA PHE A 145 0.29 9.60 -6.72
C PHE A 145 -0.23 8.64 -7.80
N GLU A 146 0.63 8.27 -8.73
CA GLU A 146 0.24 7.44 -9.86
C GLU A 146 1.28 6.37 -10.14
N PHE A 147 0.82 5.27 -10.74
CA PHE A 147 1.67 4.27 -11.36
C PHE A 147 1.44 4.31 -12.86
N VAL A 148 2.49 4.00 -13.62
CA VAL A 148 2.42 3.88 -15.08
C VAL A 148 2.87 2.48 -15.47
N LEU A 149 2.11 1.82 -16.33
CA LEU A 149 2.50 0.54 -16.91
C LEU A 149 3.62 0.75 -17.93
N ASN A 150 4.84 0.34 -17.56
CA ASN A 150 5.95 0.24 -18.48
C ASN A 150 5.78 -1.00 -19.37
N LYS A 151 5.18 -0.83 -20.55
CA LYS A 151 4.89 -1.92 -21.50
C LYS A 151 6.13 -2.68 -21.96
N ASN A 152 7.30 -2.05 -21.97
CA ASN A 152 8.55 -2.72 -22.37
C ASN A 152 9.05 -3.67 -21.28
N LYS A 153 8.87 -3.30 -20.00
CA LYS A 153 9.26 -4.11 -18.84
C LYS A 153 8.12 -5.01 -18.34
N MET A 154 6.89 -4.79 -18.81
CA MET A 154 5.66 -5.39 -18.32
C MET A 154 5.51 -5.23 -16.80
N LYS A 155 5.71 -4.00 -16.30
CA LYS A 155 5.64 -3.67 -14.87
C LYS A 155 5.05 -2.29 -14.62
N PHE A 156 4.32 -2.12 -13.53
CA PHE A 156 3.97 -0.82 -13.00
C PHE A 156 5.19 -0.17 -12.34
N GLU A 157 5.39 1.11 -12.65
CA GLU A 157 6.41 1.95 -12.03
C GLU A 157 5.71 3.15 -11.37
N PRO A 158 5.97 3.44 -10.07
CA PRO A 158 5.42 4.61 -9.42
C PRO A 158 6.03 5.88 -10.02
N VAL A 159 5.20 6.90 -10.22
CA VAL A 159 5.60 8.23 -10.67
C VAL A 159 5.64 9.16 -9.46
N TYR A 160 6.86 9.46 -9.04
CA TYR A 160 7.10 10.38 -7.93
C TYR A 160 7.13 11.82 -8.40
N LYS A 161 6.44 12.70 -7.67
CA LYS A 161 6.52 14.15 -7.79
C LYS A 161 7.52 14.68 -6.78
N ASP A 162 8.10 15.84 -7.05
CA ASP A 162 8.97 16.51 -6.09
C ASP A 162 8.17 16.84 -4.81
N GLU A 163 6.95 17.36 -4.95
CA GLU A 163 6.13 17.76 -3.81
C GLU A 163 4.69 17.28 -3.94
N TYR A 164 4.11 16.96 -2.80
CA TYR A 164 2.72 16.55 -2.66
C TYR A 164 1.98 17.52 -1.75
N PRO A 165 0.78 18.00 -2.13
CA PRO A 165 -0.10 18.71 -1.22
C PRO A 165 -0.44 17.83 -0.02
N VAL A 166 -0.39 18.40 1.19
CA VAL A 166 -0.83 17.69 2.40
C VAL A 166 -2.34 17.71 2.46
N LYS A 167 -2.97 16.53 2.39
CA LYS A 167 -4.41 16.37 2.57
C LYS A 167 -4.70 15.75 3.92
N PHE A 168 -5.38 16.49 4.78
CA PHE A 168 -5.87 15.95 6.03
C PHE A 168 -7.21 15.24 5.83
N TYR A 169 -7.56 14.35 6.76
CA TYR A 169 -8.87 13.70 6.78
C TYR A 169 -9.98 14.72 7.07
N GLU A 170 -11.20 14.36 6.67
CA GLU A 170 -12.37 15.22 6.87
C GLU A 170 -12.61 15.51 8.35
N GLY A 171 -12.85 16.79 8.68
CA GLY A 171 -13.07 17.24 10.05
C GLY A 171 -11.80 17.73 10.78
N PHE A 172 -10.61 17.63 10.16
CA PHE A 172 -9.41 18.29 10.67
C PHE A 172 -9.22 19.67 10.05
N ASP A 173 -9.09 20.71 10.87
CA ASP A 173 -8.93 22.10 10.41
C ASP A 173 -7.50 22.45 9.97
N GLY A 174 -6.56 21.52 10.13
CA GLY A 174 -5.16 21.68 9.72
C GLY A 174 -4.34 22.53 10.68
N GLU A 175 -4.88 22.97 11.81
CA GLU A 175 -4.19 23.81 12.79
C GLU A 175 -3.47 22.96 13.84
N ILE A 176 -2.15 23.15 13.96
CA ILE A 176 -1.28 22.35 14.82
C ILE A 176 -0.56 23.28 15.79
N ILE A 177 -0.46 22.86 17.05
CA ILE A 177 0.09 23.68 18.14
C ILE A 177 1.51 23.24 18.44
N VAL A 178 2.43 24.19 18.52
CA VAL A 178 3.82 23.93 18.89
C VAL A 178 3.93 23.71 20.39
N LYS A 179 4.41 22.54 20.83
CA LYS A 179 4.69 22.21 22.25
C LYS A 179 6.10 22.62 22.66
N GLU A 180 7.06 22.49 21.76
CA GLU A 180 8.47 22.80 21.97
C GLU A 180 9.06 23.58 20.80
N SER A 181 10.07 24.41 21.06
CA SER A 181 10.61 25.29 20.02
C SER A 181 11.36 24.50 18.94
N PHE A 182 11.19 24.88 17.69
CA PHE A 182 11.96 24.38 16.55
C PHE A 182 12.10 25.46 15.47
N SER A 183 13.03 25.22 14.53
CA SER A 183 13.31 26.15 13.44
C SER A 183 12.90 25.56 12.11
N THR A 184 12.43 26.40 11.20
CA THR A 184 12.25 26.06 9.79
C THR A 184 13.35 26.65 8.93
N PHE A 185 13.56 26.05 7.78
CA PHE A 185 14.65 26.33 6.86
C PHE A 185 14.13 26.80 5.50
N LYS A 186 14.97 27.54 4.76
CA LYS A 186 14.61 28.08 3.46
C LYS A 186 14.48 26.97 2.41
N GLU A 187 15.37 25.99 2.48
CA GLU A 187 15.42 24.84 1.59
C GLU A 187 15.20 23.56 2.39
N ARG A 188 15.03 22.41 1.70
CA ARG A 188 14.98 21.07 2.31
C ARG A 188 16.37 20.59 2.76
N ASP A 189 17.06 21.45 3.51
CA ASP A 189 18.42 21.26 4.02
C ASP A 189 18.57 22.01 5.36
N LYS A 190 19.02 21.31 6.40
CA LYS A 190 19.23 21.86 7.74
C LYS A 190 20.37 22.88 7.81
N ASN A 191 21.27 22.88 6.83
CA ASN A 191 22.34 23.87 6.71
C ASN A 191 21.89 25.15 5.99
N SER A 192 20.69 25.15 5.40
CA SER A 192 20.15 26.34 4.75
C SER A 192 19.71 27.40 5.77
N ALA A 193 19.48 28.62 5.30
CA ALA A 193 19.12 29.74 6.17
C ALA A 193 17.83 29.46 6.96
N VAL A 194 17.85 29.77 8.27
CA VAL A 194 16.67 29.69 9.12
C VAL A 194 15.66 30.76 8.70
N VAL A 195 14.42 30.33 8.46
CA VAL A 195 13.32 31.21 8.07
C VAL A 195 12.55 31.67 9.31
N THR A 196 12.00 30.74 10.09
CA THR A 196 11.22 31.04 11.30
C THR A 196 11.66 30.17 12.47
N LYS A 197 11.69 30.74 13.66
CA LYS A 197 11.84 30.01 14.93
C LYS A 197 10.50 30.01 15.64
N PHE A 198 9.86 28.84 15.70
CA PHE A 198 8.60 28.66 16.40
C PHE A 198 8.84 28.47 17.89
N LYS A 199 7.94 29.00 18.70
CA LYS A 199 7.91 28.89 20.16
C LYS A 199 6.68 28.10 20.59
N LYS A 200 6.73 27.60 21.82
CA LYS A 200 5.59 26.94 22.45
C LYS A 200 4.35 27.83 22.38
N GLY A 201 3.24 27.25 21.93
CA GLY A 201 1.94 27.93 21.74
C GLY A 201 1.73 28.53 20.35
N ASP A 202 2.76 28.58 19.50
CA ASP A 202 2.58 29.00 18.11
C ASP A 202 1.70 28.00 17.35
N LYS A 203 0.95 28.52 16.38
CA LYS A 203 0.08 27.75 15.49
C LYS A 203 0.71 27.64 14.11
N ILE A 204 0.68 26.44 13.54
CA ILE A 204 1.24 26.13 12.22
C ILE A 204 0.24 25.35 11.39
N GLN A 205 0.42 25.36 10.07
CA GLN A 205 -0.31 24.51 9.14
C GLN A 205 0.66 23.86 8.14
N PHE A 206 0.46 22.58 7.84
CA PHE A 206 1.20 21.85 6.81
C PHE A 206 0.59 22.11 5.44
N ILE A 207 1.43 22.33 4.43
CA ILE A 207 1.00 22.72 3.08
C ILE A 207 1.40 21.68 2.05
N LYS A 208 2.67 21.29 2.07
CA LYS A 208 3.21 20.29 1.16
C LYS A 208 4.20 19.40 1.90
N ALA A 209 4.41 18.22 1.35
CA ALA A 209 5.49 17.35 1.76
C ALA A 209 6.33 16.93 0.55
N TYR A 210 7.61 16.72 0.81
CA TYR A 210 8.54 16.03 -0.06
C TYR A 210 8.69 14.62 0.48
N VAL A 211 8.24 13.64 -0.31
CA VAL A 211 8.20 12.23 0.06
C VAL A 211 9.12 11.46 -0.90
N LYS A 212 10.38 11.28 -0.51
CA LYS A 212 11.30 10.37 -1.22
C LYS A 212 11.29 9.03 -0.52
N VAL A 213 10.92 7.96 -1.23
CA VAL A 213 10.76 6.61 -0.66
C VAL A 213 12.09 6.00 -0.20
N LYS A 214 13.23 6.51 -0.70
CA LYS A 214 14.58 6.16 -0.22
C LYS A 214 15.45 7.40 -0.15
N CYS A 215 16.11 7.58 0.98
CA CYS A 215 17.09 8.63 1.20
C CYS A 215 18.45 8.14 0.71
N ASP A 216 19.19 8.97 -0.01
CA ASP A 216 20.53 8.58 -0.49
C ASP A 216 21.59 8.62 0.64
N ASP A 217 21.29 9.30 1.76
CA ASP A 217 22.25 9.73 2.78
C ASP A 217 22.01 9.19 4.20
N VAL A 218 21.24 8.11 4.40
CA VAL A 218 20.99 7.57 5.76
C VAL A 218 21.15 6.05 5.80
N ASP A 219 22.09 5.57 6.64
CA ASP A 219 22.35 4.15 6.95
C ASP A 219 21.20 3.44 7.68
N TYR A 220 20.06 4.10 7.90
CA TYR A 220 18.95 3.58 8.70
C TYR A 220 17.58 3.97 8.14
N ASN A 221 16.58 3.15 8.44
CA ASN A 221 15.16 3.15 8.04
C ASN A 221 14.35 4.43 8.40
N ASP A 222 15.00 5.57 8.62
CA ASP A 222 14.34 6.81 9.00
C ASP A 222 13.84 7.54 7.74
N PRO A 223 12.52 7.73 7.59
CA PRO A 223 11.99 8.36 6.40
C PRO A 223 12.38 9.85 6.33
N CYS A 224 13.02 10.28 5.24
CA CYS A 224 13.38 11.69 5.02
C CYS A 224 12.20 12.47 4.43
N PHE A 225 11.13 12.56 5.23
CA PHE A 225 10.00 13.40 4.89
C PHE A 225 10.27 14.84 5.32
N TRP A 226 10.20 15.74 4.35
CA TRP A 226 10.25 17.18 4.59
C TRP A 226 8.88 17.78 4.37
N TYR A 227 8.55 18.77 5.20
CA TYR A 227 7.26 19.42 5.18
C TYR A 227 7.45 20.92 5.04
N LEU A 228 6.73 21.50 4.10
CA LEU A 228 6.56 22.94 3.99
C LEU A 228 5.39 23.33 4.89
N ILE A 229 5.69 24.09 5.94
CA ILE A 229 4.68 24.61 6.86
C ILE A 229 4.54 26.12 6.68
N LYS A 230 3.40 26.66 7.10
CA LYS A 230 3.16 28.10 7.20
C LYS A 230 2.72 28.50 8.61
N ASP A 231 3.10 29.70 9.03
CA ASP A 231 2.59 30.32 10.26
C ASP A 231 1.31 31.15 10.01
N LYS A 232 0.77 31.73 11.08
CA LYS A 232 -0.41 32.61 11.04
C LYS A 232 -0.24 33.86 10.16
N ASP A 233 0.99 34.32 9.97
CA ASP A 233 1.34 35.50 9.19
C ASP A 233 1.66 35.12 7.72
N GLY A 234 1.53 33.83 7.37
CA GLY A 234 1.72 33.29 6.03
C GLY A 234 3.17 33.01 5.66
N LYS A 235 4.12 33.15 6.58
CA LYS A 235 5.54 32.87 6.33
C LYS A 235 5.76 31.35 6.27
N LYS A 236 6.50 30.92 5.25
CA LYS A 236 6.68 29.49 4.92
C LYS A 236 8.11 29.04 5.13
N GLY A 237 8.28 27.82 5.62
CA GLY A 237 9.61 27.20 5.74
C GLY A 237 9.53 25.68 5.83
N TRP A 238 10.64 25.03 5.49
CA TRP A 238 10.79 23.58 5.46
C TRP A 238 11.27 23.03 6.81
N LEU A 239 10.79 21.83 7.14
CA LEU A 239 11.14 21.11 8.36
C LEU A 239 11.06 19.60 8.14
N GLN A 240 11.97 18.84 8.75
CA GLN A 240 12.00 17.39 8.62
C GLN A 240 11.13 16.73 9.71
N LEU A 241 10.45 15.62 9.40
CA LEU A 241 9.56 14.89 10.33
C LEU A 241 10.14 14.72 11.73
N ARG A 242 11.33 14.09 11.79
CA ARG A 242 12.05 13.79 13.05
C ARG A 242 12.31 15.01 13.93
N ASP A 243 12.33 16.20 13.36
CA ASP A 243 12.66 17.41 14.11
C ASP A 243 11.45 18.01 14.83
N PHE A 244 10.22 17.59 14.49
CA PHE A 244 8.99 18.16 15.03
C PHE A 244 7.96 17.16 15.53
N GLN A 245 8.04 15.88 15.16
CA GLN A 245 6.99 14.89 15.44
C GLN A 245 6.53 14.91 16.90
N GLU A 246 7.47 14.93 17.84
CA GLU A 246 7.18 14.96 19.28
C GLU A 246 6.93 16.37 19.83
N LYS A 247 7.27 17.41 19.06
CA LYS A 247 7.25 18.84 19.46
C LYS A 247 5.98 19.57 19.08
N VAL A 248 5.00 18.87 18.53
CA VAL A 248 3.71 19.42 18.14
C VAL A 248 2.55 18.66 18.78
N ASP A 249 1.41 19.34 18.88
CA ASP A 249 0.14 18.81 19.34
C ASP A 249 -0.95 19.04 18.29
N GLY A 250 -2.01 18.24 18.35
CA GLY A 250 -3.12 18.30 17.40
C GLY A 250 -2.91 17.48 16.13
N ILE A 251 -1.75 16.84 15.94
CA ILE A 251 -1.59 15.86 14.85
C ILE A 251 -2.16 14.51 15.31
N PRO A 252 -3.15 13.94 14.59
CA PRO A 252 -3.70 12.63 14.88
C PRO A 252 -2.82 11.58 14.21
N TRP A 253 -1.68 11.30 14.85
CA TRP A 253 -0.80 10.24 14.43
C TRP A 253 -1.55 8.90 14.42
N ALA A 254 -1.40 8.13 13.35
CA ALA A 254 -1.76 6.72 13.33
C ALA A 254 -0.99 6.01 14.45
N GLY A 255 -1.73 5.27 15.29
CA GLY A 255 -1.22 4.48 16.40
C GLY A 255 -1.44 3.00 16.18
#